data_AF-A0A920T6Q7-F1
#
_entry.id   AF-A0A920T6Q7-F1
#
_cell.length_a   1.000
_cell.length_b   1.000
_cell.length_c   1.000
_cell.angle_alpha   90.00
_cell.angle_beta   90.00
_cell.angle_gamma   90.00
#
_symmetry.space_group_name_H-M   'P 1'
#
loop_
_entity.id
_entity.type
_entity.pdbx_description
1 polymer ?
#
loop_
_entity_poly.entity_id
_entity_poly.type
_entity_poly.pdbx_seq_one_letter_code
_entity_poly.pdbx_strand_id
1 'polypeptide(L)' 'MKDGLVMNSVVELGEVISNKINGRTSDKQITVADLTGVAVQDIQIAKAVLSHL' A
#
# COMPACT_ATOMS: atom_id res chain seq x y z
N MET A 1 17.65 8.16 21.74
CA MET A 1 17.45 8.12 20.28
C MET A 1 16.00 7.74 20.06
N LYS A 2 15.25 8.43 19.20
CA LYS A 2 13.88 8.02 18.86
C LYS A 2 14.00 6.84 17.90
N ASP A 3 13.51 5.68 18.30
CA ASP A 3 13.47 4.47 17.47
C ASP A 3 12.62 4.76 16.22
N GLY A 4 13.28 5.11 15.12
CA GLY A 4 12.63 5.21 13.81
C GLY A 4 12.18 3.84 13.33
N LEU A 5 11.20 3.82 12.41
CA LEU A 5 10.75 2.60 11.75
C LEU A 5 11.96 1.88 11.12
N VAL A 6 12.20 0.64 11.54
CA VAL A 6 13.26 -0.20 10.98
C VAL A 6 12.77 -0.70 9.63
N MET A 7 13.56 -0.58 8.55
CA MET A 7 13.12 -0.96 7.19
C MET A 7 12.58 -2.40 7.10
N ASN A 8 13.01 -3.30 7.99
CA ASN A 8 12.51 -4.67 8.08
C ASN A 8 11.02 -4.78 8.48
N SER A 9 10.36 -3.70 8.93
CA SER A 9 8.92 -3.68 9.21
C SER A 9 8.08 -3.10 8.07
N VAL A 10 8.70 -2.69 6.96
CA VAL A 10 7.98 -2.19 5.78
C VAL A 10 7.59 -3.38 4.91
N VAL A 11 6.33 -3.40 4.45
CA VAL A 11 5.79 -4.42 3.56
C VAL A 11 5.22 -3.76 2.30
N GLU A 12 5.17 -4.49 1.20
CA GLU A 12 4.58 -3.98 -0.04
C GLU A 12 3.06 -3.94 0.06
N LEU A 13 2.45 -2.84 -0.39
CA LEU A 13 0.99 -2.71 -0.43
C LEU A 13 0.32 -3.80 -1.27
N GLY A 14 0.98 -4.25 -2.35
CA GLY A 14 0.47 -5.33 -3.20
C GLY A 14 0.34 -6.68 -2.48
N GLU A 15 1.21 -6.98 -1.52
CA GLU A 15 1.14 -8.20 -0.70
C GLU A 15 -0.02 -8.15 0.28
N VAL A 16 -0.34 -6.96 0.81
CA VAL A 16 -1.52 -6.74 1.65
C VAL A 16 -2.81 -6.87 0.84
N ILE A 17 -2.89 -6.23 -0.33
CA ILE A 17 -4.08 -6.29 -1.21
C ILE A 17 -4.34 -7.73 -1.69
N SER A 18 -3.28 -8.51 -1.95
CA SER A 18 -3.39 -9.90 -2.38
C SER A 18 -3.57 -10.90 -1.22
N ASN A 19 -3.75 -10.44 0.01
CA ASN A 19 -3.87 -11.25 1.23
C ASN A 19 -2.67 -12.19 1.49
N LYS A 20 -1.49 -11.90 0.93
CA LYS A 20 -0.25 -12.64 1.25
C LYS A 20 0.28 -12.28 2.63
N ILE A 21 0.10 -11.02 3.03
CA ILE A 21 0.47 -10.50 4.34
C ILE A 21 -0.75 -9.81 4.95
N ASN A 22 -0.95 -10.01 6.25
CA ASN A 22 -2.00 -9.31 6.99
C ASN A 22 -1.67 -7.81 7.08
N GLY A 23 -2.64 -6.97 6.71
CA GLY A 23 -2.58 -5.53 6.97
C GLY A 23 -2.88 -5.19 8.43
N ARG A 24 -3.73 -4.19 8.66
CA ARG A 24 -4.18 -3.82 10.00
C ARG A 24 -5.01 -4.95 10.63
N THR A 25 -4.65 -5.37 11.85
CA THR A 25 -5.30 -6.49 12.57
C THR A 25 -6.05 -6.07 13.83
N SER A 26 -5.89 -4.82 14.29
CA SER A 26 -6.51 -4.33 15.53
C SER A 26 -6.86 -2.86 15.45
N ASP A 27 -7.91 -2.47 16.17
CA ASP A 27 -8.37 -1.09 16.20
C ASP A 27 -7.43 -0.09 16.87
N LYS A 28 -6.49 -0.58 17.67
CA LYS A 28 -5.47 0.24 18.33
C LYS A 28 -4.26 0.54 17.45
N GLN A 29 -4.13 -0.13 16.29
CA GLN A 29 -3.00 0.05 15.39
C GLN A 29 -3.18 1.30 14.52
N ILE A 30 -2.09 2.06 14.40
CA ILE A 30 -1.94 3.14 13.43
C ILE A 30 -1.10 2.59 12.27
N THR A 31 -1.62 2.69 11.06
CA THR A 31 -0.94 2.28 9.83
C THR A 31 -0.45 3.51 9.08
N VAL A 32 0.78 3.46 8.58
CA VAL A 32 1.34 4.48 7.69
C VAL A 32 1.64 3.81 6.36
N ALA A 33 1.19 4.41 5.27
CA ALA A 33 1.52 3.99 3.92
C ALA A 33 2.29 5.11 3.24
N ASP A 34 3.48 4.79 2.75
CA ASP A 34 4.22 5.68 1.86
C ASP A 34 3.80 5.38 0.42
N LEU A 35 3.18 6.36 -0.22
CA LEU A 35 2.60 6.24 -1.56
C LEU A 35 3.34 7.19 -2.51
N THR A 36 4.64 6.98 -2.67
CA THR A 36 5.51 7.77 -3.57
C THR A 36 5.11 7.72 -5.05
N GLY A 37 4.09 6.93 -5.41
CA GLY A 37 3.52 6.83 -6.74
C GLY A 37 4.34 5.90 -7.65
N VAL A 38 3.66 4.97 -8.34
CA VAL A 38 4.29 4.10 -9.34
C VAL A 38 3.48 4.15 -10.63
N ALA A 39 4.16 4.13 -11.78
CA ALA A 39 3.54 4.30 -13.10
C ALA A 39 2.41 3.29 -13.38
N VAL A 40 2.43 2.10 -12.76
CA VAL A 40 1.34 1.12 -12.90
C VAL A 40 0.00 1.62 -12.36
N GLN A 41 -0.01 2.50 -11.36
CA GLN A 41 -1.24 3.08 -10.78
C GLN A 41 -1.95 3.95 -11.81
N ASP A 42 -1.21 4.82 -12.49
CA ASP A 42 -1.75 5.71 -13.53
C ASP A 42 -2.35 4.91 -14.68
N ILE A 43 -1.67 3.84 -15.11
CA ILE A 43 -2.16 2.96 -16.19
C ILE A 43 -3.47 2.28 -15.79
N GLN A 44 -3.60 1.79 -14.56
CA GLN A 44 -4.87 1.16 -14.13
C GLN A 44 -6.01 2.16 -14.10
N ILE A 45 -5.77 3.39 -13.64
CA ILE A 45 -6.78 4.46 -13.65
C ILE A 45 -7.21 4.79 -15.08
N ALA A 46 -6.25 4.98 -16.00
CA ALA A 46 -6.54 5.27 -17.40
C ALA A 46 -7.37 4.16 -18.06
N LYS A 47 -7.04 2.88 -17.80
CA LYS A 47 -7.82 1.74 -18.29
C LYS A 47 -9.23 1.72 -17.73
N ALA A 48 -9.40 1.99 -16.43
CA ALA A 48 -10.71 2.04 -15.80
C ALA A 48 -11.57 3.16 -16.39
N VAL A 49 -11.01 4.35 -16.66
CA VAL A 49 -11.73 5.43 -17.34
C VAL A 49 -12.14 5.01 -18.75
N LEU A 50 -11.20 4.45 -19.53
CA LEU A 50 -11.46 3.99 -20.89
C LEU A 50 -12.56 2.93 -20.97
N SER A 51 -12.67 2.04 -19.98
CA SER A 51 -13.69 0.99 -19.97
C SER A 51 -15.10 1.49 -19.61
N HIS A 52 -15.24 2.74 -19.17
CA HIS A 52 -16.51 3.38 -18.84
C HIS A 52 -16.90 4.49 -19.83
N LEU A 53 -16.20 4.58 -20.97
CA LEU A 53 -16.61 5.37 -22.15
C LEU A 53 -17.51 4.51 -23.06
#